data_AF-A0A2H3HXX6-F1
#
_entry.id   AF-A0A2H3HXX6-F1
#
_cell.length_a   1.000
_cell.length_b   1.000
_cell.length_c   1.000
_cell.angle_alpha   90.00
_cell.angle_beta   90.00
_cell.angle_gamma   90.00
#
_symmetry.space_group_name_H-M   'P 1'
#
loop_
_entity.id
_entity.type
_entity.pdbx_description
1 polymer ?
#
loop_
_entity_poly.entity_id
_entity_poly.type
_entity_poly.pdbx_seq_one_letter_code
_entity_poly.pdbx_strand_id
1 'polypeptide(L)'
;MNPYVEAEVFHASVKWEKRNKSVLPRDLDSPREFRTNIVRENGFNLMFDGHFNFKVTKKQPGLVFVRWSVKISNDGENYNDRPALATYTAKLSNLKQAYRTLPLLNNAGDQYLFSKLFCKIKVDSIKMMIDDAPAAPWIVAG
;
A
#
# COMPACT_ATOMS: atom_id res chain seq x y z
N MET A 1 -20.30 -13.37 -7.26
CA MET A 1 -19.23 -12.34 -7.36
C MET A 1 -17.90 -13.05 -7.26
N ASN A 2 -16.86 -12.53 -7.94
CA ASN A 2 -15.52 -13.14 -7.95
C ASN A 2 -14.47 -12.18 -7.36
N PRO A 3 -14.44 -11.98 -6.04
CA PRO A 3 -13.59 -10.97 -5.41
C PRO A 3 -12.12 -11.38 -5.32
N TYR A 4 -11.26 -10.37 -5.29
CA TYR A 4 -9.83 -10.48 -4.97
C TYR A 4 -9.37 -9.22 -4.22
N VAL A 5 -8.26 -9.33 -3.49
CA VAL A 5 -7.65 -8.20 -2.77
C VAL A 5 -6.36 -7.80 -3.47
N GLU A 6 -6.21 -6.50 -3.66
CA GLU A 6 -4.99 -5.86 -4.11
C GLU A 6 -4.39 -5.03 -2.98
N ALA A 7 -3.10 -5.18 -2.73
CA ALA A 7 -2.34 -4.42 -1.76
C ALA A 7 -1.29 -3.57 -2.48
N GLU A 8 -1.36 -2.26 -2.29
CA GLU A 8 -0.45 -1.29 -2.90
C GLU A 8 0.30 -0.53 -1.82
N VAL A 9 1.62 -0.38 -1.99
CA VAL A 9 2.45 0.49 -1.16
C VAL A 9 2.83 1.72 -1.96
N PHE A 10 2.49 2.90 -1.45
CA PHE A 10 2.79 4.17 -2.10
C PHE A 10 3.32 5.21 -1.13
N HIS A 11 4.05 6.18 -1.69
CA HIS A 11 4.59 7.30 -0.96
C HIS A 11 3.73 8.54 -1.20
N ALA A 12 3.50 9.34 -0.17
CA ALA A 12 2.98 10.69 -0.38
C ALA A 12 4.09 11.54 -1.02
N SER A 13 4.14 11.58 -2.35
CA SER A 13 4.94 12.59 -3.04
C SER A 13 4.11 13.86 -3.17
N VAL A 14 4.70 14.98 -2.78
CA VAL A 14 4.12 16.30 -3.01
C VAL A 14 4.44 16.70 -4.46
N LYS A 15 3.77 16.07 -5.43
CA LYS A 15 3.77 16.57 -6.82
C LYS A 15 2.37 16.45 -7.41
N TRP A 16 1.58 17.49 -7.19
CA TRP A 16 0.40 17.80 -7.98
C TRP A 16 0.80 18.37 -9.37
N GLU A 17 1.91 17.94 -9.98
CA GLU A 17 2.27 18.50 -11.29
C GLU A 17 1.47 17.79 -12.37
N LYS A 18 0.58 18.58 -12.99
CA LYS A 18 -0.23 18.25 -14.17
C LYS A 18 0.51 17.28 -15.07
N ARG A 19 -0.18 16.17 -15.38
CA ARG A 19 0.21 15.09 -16.30
C ARG A 19 0.63 15.63 -17.67
N ASN A 20 1.84 16.18 -17.77
CA ASN A 20 2.54 16.41 -19.02
C ASN A 20 3.55 15.27 -19.17
N LYS A 21 3.32 14.47 -20.21
CA LYS A 21 4.19 13.38 -20.64
C LYS A 21 5.54 13.93 -21.08
N SER A 22 6.50 14.08 -20.18
CA SER A 22 7.94 14.03 -20.50
C SER A 22 8.79 14.31 -19.26
N VAL A 23 9.67 13.35 -18.95
CA VAL A 23 10.92 13.53 -18.18
C VAL A 23 10.75 13.97 -16.72
N LEU A 24 10.56 13.00 -15.82
CA LEU A 24 10.95 13.14 -14.41
C LEU A 24 11.82 11.94 -13.98
N PRO A 25 12.72 12.09 -13.00
CA PRO A 25 13.78 11.14 -12.67
C PRO A 25 13.21 9.77 -12.28
N ARG A 26 13.82 8.70 -12.83
CA ARG A 26 13.48 7.28 -12.63
C ARG A 26 13.86 6.75 -11.23
N ASP A 27 13.65 7.52 -10.16
CA ASP A 27 14.03 7.15 -8.78
C ASP A 27 12.84 7.03 -7.81
N LEU A 28 11.60 7.06 -8.31
CA LEU A 28 10.47 6.52 -7.58
C LEU A 28 10.24 5.08 -8.06
N ASP A 29 10.67 4.11 -7.26
CA ASP A 29 10.17 2.73 -7.34
C ASP A 29 8.67 2.78 -7.62
N SER A 30 8.25 2.23 -8.75
CA SER A 30 6.85 2.13 -9.14
C SER A 30 6.05 1.54 -7.96
N PRO A 31 4.82 2.02 -7.69
CA PRO A 31 3.96 1.42 -6.67
C PRO A 31 3.96 -0.09 -6.84
N ARG A 32 4.42 -0.81 -5.81
CA ARG A 32 4.43 -2.27 -5.85
C ARG A 32 3.03 -2.73 -5.52
N GLU A 33 2.34 -3.19 -6.56
CA GLU A 33 1.01 -3.75 -6.49
C GLU A 33 1.11 -5.27 -6.32
N PHE A 34 0.43 -5.81 -5.31
CA PHE A 34 0.34 -7.24 -5.05
C PHE A 34 -1.12 -7.65 -5.06
N ARG A 35 -1.43 -8.83 -5.60
CA ARG A 35 -2.80 -9.32 -5.73
C ARG A 35 -2.93 -10.72 -5.15
N THR A 36 -4.05 -11.01 -4.50
CA THR A 36 -4.44 -12.36 -4.12
C THR A 36 -5.03 -13.08 -5.33
N ASN A 37 -5.18 -14.40 -5.22
CA ASN A 37 -6.01 -15.14 -6.15
C ASN A 37 -7.46 -14.64 -6.13
N ILE A 38 -8.16 -14.85 -7.25
CA ILE A 38 -9.59 -14.58 -7.37
C ILE A 38 -10.36 -15.72 -6.72
N VAL A 39 -11.20 -15.38 -5.74
CA VAL A 39 -12.10 -16.36 -5.11
C VAL A 39 -13.39 -16.38 -5.91
N ARG A 40 -13.75 -17.52 -6.48
CA ARG A 40 -14.96 -17.65 -7.30
C ARG A 40 -16.20 -17.84 -6.44
N GLU A 41 -17.31 -17.25 -6.90
CA GLU A 41 -18.68 -17.50 -6.42
C GLU A 41 -18.89 -17.38 -4.90
N ASN A 42 -18.02 -16.66 -4.19
CA ASN A 42 -18.13 -16.43 -2.76
C ASN A 42 -18.15 -14.91 -2.51
N GLY A 43 -18.98 -14.45 -1.59
CA GLY A 43 -19.17 -13.02 -1.30
C GLY A 43 -19.34 -12.66 0.17
N PHE A 44 -19.37 -13.65 1.06
CA PHE A 44 -19.72 -13.45 2.47
C PHE A 44 -18.58 -13.75 3.43
N ASN A 45 -17.85 -14.87 3.23
CA ASN A 45 -16.70 -15.23 4.06
C ASN A 45 -15.52 -15.68 3.19
N LEU A 46 -14.81 -14.68 2.68
CA LEU A 46 -13.74 -14.86 1.72
C LEU A 46 -12.43 -15.12 2.45
N MET A 47 -11.82 -16.26 2.16
CA MET A 47 -10.44 -16.53 2.54
C MET A 47 -9.56 -16.30 1.32
N PHE A 48 -8.68 -15.31 1.42
CA PHE A 48 -7.66 -15.03 0.41
C PHE A 48 -6.33 -15.63 0.87
N ASP A 49 -5.63 -16.36 0.01
CA ASP A 49 -4.31 -16.95 0.29
C ASP A 49 -3.16 -15.99 -0.05
N GLY A 50 -3.22 -14.75 0.45
CA GLY A 50 -2.22 -13.72 0.13
C GLY A 50 -1.17 -13.54 1.23
N HIS A 51 0.09 -13.86 0.95
CA HIS A 51 1.23 -13.39 1.72
C HIS A 51 2.05 -12.38 0.92
N PHE A 52 1.99 -11.11 1.31
CA PHE A 52 2.73 -10.05 0.65
C PHE A 52 3.92 -9.63 1.49
N ASN A 53 5.10 -9.62 0.88
CA ASN A 53 6.33 -9.14 1.49
C ASN A 53 6.86 -7.96 0.67
N PHE A 54 7.03 -6.82 1.31
CA PHE A 54 7.53 -5.61 0.68
C PHE A 54 8.69 -5.04 1.49
N LYS A 55 9.74 -4.62 0.79
CA LYS A 55 10.87 -3.89 1.35
C LYS A 55 10.71 -2.42 0.96
N VAL A 56 10.65 -1.54 1.95
CA VAL A 56 10.56 -0.09 1.74
C VAL A 56 11.89 0.55 2.11
N THR A 57 12.64 1.01 1.11
CA THR A 57 13.96 1.64 1.28
C THR A 57 13.90 3.09 0.83
N LYS A 58 13.36 4.00 1.66
CA LYS A 58 13.35 5.44 1.34
C LYS A 58 13.69 6.32 2.53
N LYS A 59 14.28 7.49 2.21
CA LYS A 59 14.74 8.53 3.14
C LYS A 59 13.65 9.06 4.07
N GLN A 60 12.37 8.93 3.70
CA GLN A 60 11.22 9.38 4.49
C GLN A 60 10.23 8.25 4.75
N PRO A 61 10.51 7.33 5.69
CA PRO A 61 9.59 6.25 6.04
C PRO A 61 8.27 6.76 6.66
N GLY A 62 8.28 8.00 7.17
CA GLY A 62 7.11 8.68 7.70
C GLY A 62 6.04 9.06 6.68
N LEU A 63 6.26 8.88 5.37
CA LEU A 63 5.30 9.21 4.31
C LEU A 63 4.91 8.00 3.46
N VAL A 64 4.99 6.80 4.04
CA VAL A 64 4.62 5.55 3.39
C VAL A 64 3.20 5.16 3.79
N PHE A 65 2.40 4.78 2.81
CA PHE A 65 1.03 4.34 2.96
C PHE A 65 0.85 2.98 2.31
N VAL A 66 -0.04 2.19 2.90
CA VAL A 66 -0.50 0.91 2.35
C VAL A 66 -2.00 1.01 2.13
N ARG A 67 -2.44 0.63 0.93
CA ARG A 67 -3.85 0.52 0.57
C ARG A 67 -4.20 -0.91 0.24
N TRP A 68 -5.29 -1.38 0.83
CA TRP A 68 -5.96 -2.62 0.48
C TRP A 68 -7.20 -2.27 -0.32
N SER A 69 -7.35 -2.87 -1.48
CA SER A 69 -8.44 -2.66 -2.42
C SER A 69 -9.14 -3.99 -2.68
N VAL A 70 -10.42 -4.09 -2.36
CA VAL A 70 -11.26 -5.23 -2.73
C VAL A 70 -11.83 -4.95 -4.11
N LYS A 71 -11.49 -5.79 -5.09
CA LYS A 71 -11.95 -5.69 -6.48
C LYS A 71 -12.76 -6.94 -6.85
N ILE A 72 -13.55 -6.84 -7.92
CA ILE A 72 -14.37 -7.95 -8.44
C ILE A 72 -13.93 -8.27 -9.87
N SER A 73 -13.51 -9.52 -10.09
CA SER A 73 -13.32 -10.09 -11.43
C SER A 73 -14.66 -10.35 -12.11
N ASN A 74 -14.72 -10.15 -13.43
CA ASN A 74 -15.95 -10.35 -14.20
C ASN A 74 -16.19 -11.82 -14.51
N ASP A 75 -15.15 -12.50 -14.96
CA ASP A 75 -15.15 -13.89 -15.40
C ASP A 75 -14.67 -14.85 -14.30
N GLY A 76 -14.08 -14.33 -13.23
CA GLY A 76 -13.50 -15.15 -12.16
C GLY A 76 -12.12 -15.73 -12.49
N GLU A 77 -11.56 -15.34 -13.63
CA GLU A 77 -10.30 -15.81 -14.18
C GLU A 77 -9.29 -14.67 -14.27
N ASN A 78 -9.74 -13.51 -14.75
CA ASN A 78 -8.89 -12.38 -15.05
C ASN A 78 -9.03 -11.26 -14.03
N TYR A 79 -7.90 -10.67 -13.66
CA TYR A 79 -7.85 -9.38 -12.99
C TYR A 79 -8.33 -8.28 -13.94
N ASN A 80 -8.86 -7.19 -13.41
CA ASN A 80 -9.33 -6.08 -14.22
C ASN A 80 -9.04 -4.73 -13.56
N ASP A 81 -9.05 -3.67 -14.36
CA ASP A 81 -8.77 -2.31 -13.91
C ASP A 81 -10.02 -1.58 -13.40
N ARG A 82 -11.06 -2.33 -12.98
CA ARG A 82 -12.26 -1.71 -12.42
C ARG A 82 -11.92 -1.00 -11.10
N PRO A 83 -12.66 0.07 -10.76
CA PRO A 83 -12.52 0.70 -9.46
C PRO A 83 -12.78 -0.32 -8.35
N ALA A 84 -12.06 -0.16 -7.25
CA ALA A 84 -12.27 -0.98 -6.07
C ALA A 84 -13.71 -0.82 -5.57
N LEU A 85 -14.31 -1.93 -5.13
CA LEU A 85 -15.60 -1.91 -4.45
C LEU A 85 -15.47 -1.28 -3.07
N ALA A 86 -14.38 -1.60 -2.39
CA ALA A 86 -14.05 -1.08 -1.09
C ALA A 86 -12.55 -0.98 -0.88
N THR A 87 -12.13 -0.03 -0.06
CA THR A 87 -10.71 0.19 0.24
C THR A 87 -10.48 0.39 1.73
N TYR A 88 -9.25 0.14 2.17
CA TYR A 88 -8.74 0.62 3.44
C TYR A 88 -7.33 1.15 3.21
N THR A 89 -7.04 2.36 3.68
CA THR A 89 -5.73 2.98 3.53
C THR A 89 -5.20 3.36 4.90
N ALA A 90 -3.94 3.04 5.18
CA ALA A 90 -3.28 3.41 6.41
C ALA A 90 -1.83 3.79 6.19
N LYS A 91 -1.34 4.70 7.03
CA LYS A 91 0.08 5.02 7.13
C LYS A 91 0.83 3.80 7.66
N LEU A 92 1.94 3.44 7.03
CA LEU A 92 2.74 2.25 7.40
C LEU A 92 3.15 2.27 8.88
N SER A 93 3.55 3.44 9.39
CA SER A 93 3.94 3.63 10.80
C SER A 93 2.78 3.49 11.80
N ASN A 94 1.52 3.60 11.35
CA ASN A 94 0.34 3.47 12.20
C ASN A 94 -0.23 2.04 12.19
N LEU A 95 0.32 1.13 11.37
CA LEU A 95 -0.15 -0.24 11.31
C LEU A 95 0.19 -0.99 12.59
N LYS A 96 -0.84 -1.45 13.30
CA LYS A 96 -0.68 -2.33 14.45
C LYS A 96 -0.30 -3.74 13.96
N GLN A 97 0.74 -4.33 14.54
CA GLN A 97 1.21 -5.68 14.20
C GLN A 97 0.23 -6.78 14.65
N ALA A 98 0.49 -8.02 14.25
CA ALA A 98 -0.31 -9.24 14.49
C ALA A 98 -1.62 -9.28 13.69
N TYR A 99 -2.56 -10.13 14.11
CA TYR A 99 -3.87 -10.25 13.46
C TYR A 99 -4.72 -9.01 13.69
N ARG A 100 -5.24 -8.45 12.59
CA ARG A 100 -6.02 -7.22 12.58
C ARG A 100 -7.23 -7.36 11.67
N THR A 101 -8.25 -6.61 12.04
CA THR A 101 -9.45 -6.43 11.25
C THR A 101 -9.45 -5.00 10.71
N LEU A 102 -9.43 -4.87 9.39
CA LEU A 102 -9.39 -3.61 8.68
C LEU A 102 -10.82 -3.27 8.23
N PRO A 103 -11.41 -2.14 8.69
CA PRO A 103 -12.71 -1.71 8.21
C PRO A 103 -12.62 -1.32 6.73
N LEU A 104 -13.60 -1.72 5.93
CA LEU A 104 -13.62 -1.39 4.50
C LEU A 104 -14.50 -0.15 4.26
N LEU A 105 -14.05 0.74 3.40
CA LEU A 105 -14.69 2.00 3.06
C LEU A 105 -15.11 2.01 1.58
N ASN A 106 -16.22 2.65 1.25
CA ASN A 106 -16.65 2.87 -0.13
C ASN A 106 -15.83 3.98 -0.81
N ASN A 107 -16.16 4.29 -2.07
CA ASN A 107 -15.47 5.33 -2.84
C ASN A 107 -15.71 6.76 -2.32
N ALA A 108 -16.74 6.99 -1.51
CA ALA A 108 -17.01 8.26 -0.84
C ALA A 108 -16.27 8.40 0.50
N GLY A 109 -15.65 7.31 0.99
CA GLY A 109 -15.01 7.26 2.30
C GLY A 109 -15.94 6.87 3.45
N ASP A 110 -17.17 6.43 3.16
CA ASP A 110 -18.06 5.90 4.19
C ASP A 110 -17.69 4.45 4.51
N GLN A 111 -17.70 4.11 5.79
CA GLN A 111 -17.42 2.76 6.23
C GLN A 111 -18.60 1.82 5.93
N TYR A 112 -18.32 0.66 5.34
CA TYR A 112 -19.25 -0.47 5.34
C TYR A 112 -19.32 -1.09 6.74
N LEU A 113 -20.49 -1.02 7.39
CA LEU A 113 -20.69 -1.47 8.78
C LEU A 113 -20.27 -2.93 9.02
N PHE A 114 -20.51 -3.81 8.04
CA PHE A 114 -20.31 -5.24 8.17
C PHE A 114 -19.14 -5.80 7.34
N SER A 115 -18.53 -5.00 6.46
CA SER A 115 -17.46 -5.46 5.58
C SER A 115 -16.10 -5.15 6.18
N LYS A 116 -15.32 -6.19 6.49
CA LYS A 116 -14.01 -6.08 7.11
C LYS A 116 -13.04 -7.08 6.46
N LEU A 117 -11.79 -6.68 6.32
CA LEU A 117 -10.70 -7.58 5.91
C LEU A 117 -9.96 -8.05 7.14
N PHE A 118 -9.80 -9.36 7.32
CA PHE A 118 -8.98 -9.93 8.37
C PHE A 118 -7.61 -10.33 7.81
N CYS A 119 -6.52 -9.82 8.39
CA CYS A 119 -5.18 -10.12 7.92
C CYS A 119 -4.16 -10.15 9.07
N LYS A 120 -3.00 -10.77 8.83
CA LYS A 120 -1.85 -10.70 9.73
C LYS A 120 -0.89 -9.65 9.22
N ILE A 121 -0.58 -8.67 10.06
CA ILE A 121 0.37 -7.60 9.76
C ILE A 121 1.66 -7.85 10.53
N LYS A 122 2.78 -7.85 9.83
CA LYS A 122 4.12 -7.85 10.42
C LYS A 122 4.92 -6.73 9.78
N VAL A 123 5.42 -5.83 10.61
CA VAL A 123 6.28 -4.72 10.17
C VAL A 123 7.59 -4.87 10.91
N ASP A 124 8.66 -5.17 10.17
CA ASP A 124 10.01 -5.20 10.73
C ASP A 124 10.45 -3.77 11.09
N SER A 125 11.51 -3.63 11.90
CA SER A 125 11.96 -2.34 12.43
C SER A 125 12.12 -1.29 11.32
N ILE A 126 11.38 -0.18 11.41
CA ILE A 126 11.48 0.94 10.48
C ILE A 126 12.78 1.70 10.81
N LYS A 127 13.79 1.58 9.95
CA LYS A 127 15.04 2.35 10.08
C LYS A 127 14.94 3.64 9.28
N MET A 128 15.13 4.77 9.96
CA MET A 128 15.37 6.03 9.27
C MET A 128 16.81 6.03 8.78
N MET A 129 17.01 6.13 7.47
CA MET A 129 18.32 6.45 6.91
C MET A 129 18.43 7.98 6.96
N ILE A 130 19.15 8.48 7.96
CA ILE A 130 19.68 9.84 7.95
C ILE A 130 20.90 9.76 7.04
N ASP A 131 20.94 10.51 5.94
CA ASP A 131 22.19 10.68 5.20
C ASP A 131 23.15 11.39 6.16
N ASP A 132 24.26 10.74 6.51
CA ASP A 132 25.36 11.42 7.17
C ASP A 132 25.74 12.62 6.30
N ALA A 133 25.54 13.82 6.84
CA ALA A 133 26.07 15.03 6.23
C ALA A 133 27.58 14.81 6.02
N PRO A 134 28.15 15.18 4.85
CA PRO A 134 29.59 15.06 4.66
C PRO A 134 30.26 15.82 5.81
N ALA A 135 31.03 15.08 6.63
CA ALA A 135 31.82 15.66 7.70
C ALA A 135 32.58 16.85 7.11
N ALA A 136 32.27 18.06 7.59
CA ALA A 136 32.95 19.26 7.13
C ALA A 136 34.46 19.04 7.30
N PRO A 137 35.27 19.14 6.22
CA PRO A 137 36.69 18.93 6.33
C PRO A 137 37.27 20.06 7.19
N TRP A 138 37.78 19.68 8.36
CA TRP A 138 38.74 20.38 9.22
C TRP A 138 38.68 21.92 9.25
N ILE A 139 38.23 22.49 10.37
CA ILE A 139 38.77 23.79 10.79
C ILE A 139 40.05 23.49 11.57
N VAL A 140 41.20 23.67 10.92
CA VAL A 140 42.47 23.89 11.62
C VAL A 140 42.48 25.39 11.93
N ALA A 141 42.19 25.73 13.18
CA ALA A 141 42.51 27.06 13.71
C ALA A 141 43.91 26.96 14.33
N GLY A 142 44.83 27.75 13.79
CA GLY A 142 46.21 27.90 14.28
C GLY A 142 46.33 28.81 15.50
#